data_AF-A0A9P0BCS2-F1
#
_entry.id   AF-A0A9P0BCS2-F1
#
_cell.length_a   1.000
_cell.length_b   1.000
_cell.length_c   1.000
_cell.angle_alpha   90.00
_cell.angle_beta   90.00
_cell.angle_gamma   90.00
#
_symmetry.space_group_name_H-M   'P 1'
#
loop_
_entity.id
_entity.type
_entity.pdbx_description
1 polymer ?
#
loop_
_entity_poly.entity_id
_entity_poly.type
_entity_poly.pdbx_seq_one_letter_code
_entity_poly.pdbx_strand_id
1 'polypeptide(L)'
;MAKPLVKTRSNLSCPIFGSAKDILPEENQLPSYEDLMKCYLSVRLELKGDSSKQPANATVANIVASKVEHVWKRASLPTLSRERIIKLILAYNLKYQNIIKPIKGKISKFLQAKLNNFHKDSNKLFDISTCKCLDLERCSCEKERKVPKAEWSFLQDQKSHRKMKIGGVDEILTKQIQKREERKWS
;
A
#
# COMPACT_ATOMS: atom_id res chain seq x y z
N MET A 1 4.35 26.73 -36.97
CA MET A 1 4.62 25.41 -36.37
C MET A 1 4.34 25.51 -34.88
N ALA A 2 3.30 24.83 -34.38
CA ALA A 2 2.90 24.93 -32.98
C ALA A 2 3.88 24.13 -32.10
N LYS A 3 4.47 24.79 -31.11
CA LYS A 3 5.27 24.14 -30.06
C LYS A 3 4.38 23.16 -29.29
N PRO A 4 4.83 21.92 -29.00
CA PRO A 4 4.06 21.03 -28.15
C PRO A 4 3.95 21.65 -26.76
N LEU A 5 2.73 21.88 -26.28
CA LEU A 5 2.47 22.18 -24.89
C LEU A 5 2.86 20.95 -24.07
N VAL A 6 4.06 20.98 -23.49
CA VAL A 6 4.45 20.03 -22.45
C VAL A 6 3.48 20.23 -21.28
N LYS A 7 2.44 19.39 -21.21
CA LYS A 7 1.57 19.27 -20.04
C LYS A 7 2.42 18.71 -18.90
N THR A 8 3.05 19.59 -18.13
CA THR A 8 3.63 19.22 -16.84
C THR A 8 2.53 18.62 -15.98
N ARG A 9 2.77 17.43 -15.43
CA ARG A 9 1.88 16.74 -14.48
C ARG A 9 1.46 17.76 -13.43
N SER A 10 0.20 18.18 -13.43
CA SER A 10 -0.33 19.07 -12.40
C SER A 10 -0.06 18.40 -11.05
N ASN A 11 0.82 19.00 -10.24
CA ASN A 11 1.12 18.57 -8.89
C ASN A 11 -0.17 18.66 -8.04
N LEU A 12 -1.00 17.62 -8.09
CA LEU A 12 -2.08 17.42 -7.14
C LEU A 12 -1.44 16.96 -5.84
N SER A 13 -0.96 17.95 -5.09
CA SER A 13 -0.51 17.78 -3.72
C SER A 13 -1.71 17.39 -2.87
N CYS A 14 -1.71 16.16 -2.35
CA CYS A 14 -2.57 15.79 -1.25
C CYS A 14 -2.29 16.76 -0.08
N PRO A 15 -3.30 17.39 0.53
CA PRO A 15 -3.11 18.27 1.67
C PRO A 15 -2.47 17.58 2.89
N ILE A 16 -2.51 16.25 2.91
CA ILE A 16 -2.03 15.42 4.01
C ILE A 16 -0.70 14.75 3.63
N PHE A 17 -0.61 14.15 2.43
CA PHE A 17 0.51 13.29 2.05
C PHE A 17 1.46 13.92 1.02
N GLY A 18 1.20 15.15 0.55
CA GLY A 18 1.96 15.76 -0.53
C GLY A 18 1.72 15.08 -1.88
N SER A 19 2.76 14.99 -2.72
CA SER A 19 2.61 14.54 -4.11
C SER A 19 2.23 13.06 -4.23
N ALA A 20 1.35 12.77 -5.20
CA ALA A 20 1.06 11.40 -5.63
C ALA A 20 2.33 10.71 -6.15
N LYS A 21 2.51 9.44 -5.80
CA LYS A 21 3.69 8.62 -6.13
C LYS A 21 3.26 7.16 -6.29
N ASP A 22 3.90 6.42 -7.18
CA ASP A 22 3.69 4.97 -7.28
C ASP A 22 4.14 4.27 -5.97
N ILE A 23 3.54 3.11 -5.68
CA ILE A 23 3.86 2.33 -4.47
C ILE A 23 5.17 1.57 -4.58
N LEU A 24 5.79 1.55 -5.77
CA LEU A 24 7.11 0.96 -5.96
C LEU A 24 8.08 1.71 -5.04
N PRO A 25 8.60 1.06 -3.99
CA PRO A 25 9.46 1.73 -3.07
C PRO A 25 10.82 1.81 -3.76
N GLU A 26 11.29 3.03 -4.02
CA GLU A 26 12.72 3.30 -4.24
C GLU A 26 13.58 2.70 -3.10
N GLU A 27 12.95 2.42 -1.95
CA GLU A 27 13.60 1.96 -0.72
C GLU A 27 13.40 0.48 -0.37
N ASN A 28 12.76 -0.34 -1.21
CA ASN A 28 12.53 -1.78 -0.93
C ASN A 28 11.87 -2.05 0.45
N GLN A 29 10.93 -1.23 0.92
CA GLN A 29 10.21 -1.45 2.20
C GLN A 29 8.75 -1.89 1.96
N LEU A 30 8.09 -2.45 2.98
CA LEU A 30 6.65 -2.75 2.89
C LEU A 30 5.84 -1.44 2.98
N PRO A 31 4.77 -1.28 2.18
CA PRO A 31 4.04 -0.01 2.10
C PRO A 31 3.37 0.39 3.42
N SER A 32 3.47 1.66 3.77
CA SER A 32 2.65 2.31 4.79
C SER A 32 1.26 2.68 4.24
N TYR A 33 0.37 3.15 5.11
CA TYR A 33 -0.89 3.75 4.67
C TYR A 33 -0.68 5.04 3.85
N GLU A 34 0.38 5.78 4.11
CA GLU A 34 0.76 6.96 3.32
C GLU A 34 1.15 6.56 1.89
N ASP A 35 2.05 5.57 1.75
CA ASP A 35 2.47 5.03 0.44
C ASP A 35 1.27 4.52 -0.35
N LEU A 36 0.36 3.82 0.35
CA LEU A 36 -0.89 3.33 -0.21
C LEU A 36 -1.73 4.47 -0.80
N MET A 37 -1.91 5.55 -0.05
CA MET A 37 -2.75 6.67 -0.51
C MET A 37 -2.08 7.50 -1.60
N LYS A 38 -0.76 7.70 -1.55
CA LYS A 38 0.00 8.32 -2.65
C LYS A 38 -0.18 7.54 -3.95
N CYS A 39 -0.09 6.21 -3.89
CA CYS A 39 -0.31 5.34 -5.04
C CYS A 39 -1.76 5.38 -5.52
N TYR A 40 -2.72 5.31 -4.60
CA TYR A 40 -4.14 5.41 -4.94
C TYR A 40 -4.45 6.71 -5.69
N LEU A 41 -3.89 7.83 -5.25
CA LEU A 41 -4.06 9.11 -5.93
C LEU A 41 -3.38 9.12 -7.30
N SER A 42 -2.17 8.55 -7.44
CA SER A 42 -1.48 8.45 -8.74
C SER A 42 -2.30 7.65 -9.75
N VAL A 43 -2.69 6.43 -9.37
CA VAL A 43 -3.48 5.53 -10.22
C VAL A 43 -4.82 6.17 -10.59
N ARG A 44 -5.47 6.87 -9.64
CA ARG A 44 -6.72 7.58 -9.92
C ARG A 44 -6.54 8.68 -10.96
N LEU A 45 -5.41 9.39 -10.94
CA LEU A 45 -5.12 10.44 -11.92
C LEU A 45 -4.79 9.86 -13.29
N GLU A 46 -3.98 8.81 -13.33
CA GLU A 46 -3.66 8.08 -14.55
C GLU A 46 -4.92 7.55 -15.23
N LEU A 47 -5.83 6.91 -14.48
CA LEU A 47 -7.09 6.42 -14.99
C LEU A 47 -8.07 7.52 -15.42
N LYS A 48 -8.00 8.70 -14.78
CA LYS A 48 -8.83 9.83 -15.17
C LYS A 48 -8.36 10.40 -16.52
N GLY A 49 -7.05 10.51 -16.74
CA GLY A 49 -6.48 11.12 -17.94
C GLY A 49 -7.06 12.52 -18.18
N ASP A 50 -7.46 12.79 -19.42
CA ASP A 50 -8.15 14.04 -19.81
C ASP A 50 -9.69 13.98 -19.58
N SER A 51 -10.22 12.89 -19.03
CA SER A 51 -11.66 12.74 -18.78
C SER A 51 -12.16 13.63 -17.64
N SER A 52 -13.37 14.17 -17.80
CA SER A 52 -14.06 14.87 -16.72
C SER A 52 -14.63 13.91 -15.66
N LYS A 53 -14.88 12.65 -16.02
CA LYS A 53 -15.49 11.65 -15.13
C LYS A 53 -14.45 11.05 -14.20
N GLN A 54 -14.81 10.92 -12.93
CA GLN A 54 -13.98 10.26 -11.93
C GLN A 54 -13.99 8.73 -12.15
N PRO A 55 -12.83 8.06 -12.09
CA PRO A 55 -12.79 6.59 -12.18
C PRO A 55 -13.46 5.97 -10.94
N ALA A 56 -14.02 4.78 -11.12
CA ALA A 56 -14.64 4.05 -10.02
C ALA A 56 -13.60 3.70 -8.95
N ASN A 57 -13.93 3.95 -7.68
CA ASN A 57 -13.02 3.67 -6.56
C ASN A 57 -12.60 2.19 -6.52
N ALA A 58 -13.49 1.27 -6.88
CA ALA A 58 -13.20 -0.16 -6.93
C ALA A 58 -12.11 -0.48 -7.97
N THR A 59 -12.15 0.14 -9.14
CA THR A 59 -11.13 -0.03 -10.20
C THR A 59 -9.77 0.47 -9.73
N VAL A 60 -9.72 1.67 -9.13
CA VAL A 60 -8.47 2.21 -8.55
C VAL A 60 -7.94 1.28 -7.46
N ALA A 61 -8.80 0.87 -6.52
CA ALA A 61 -8.42 0.00 -5.42
C ALA A 61 -7.89 -1.37 -5.88
N ASN A 62 -8.45 -1.94 -6.95
CA ASN A 62 -7.99 -3.21 -7.51
C ASN A 62 -6.55 -3.11 -8.06
N ILE A 63 -6.26 -2.04 -8.82
CA ILE A 63 -4.90 -1.81 -9.35
C ILE A 63 -3.91 -1.61 -8.19
N VAL A 64 -4.27 -0.78 -7.21
CA VAL A 64 -3.41 -0.55 -6.03
C VAL A 64 -3.22 -1.83 -5.24
N ALA A 65 -4.27 -2.64 -5.04
CA ALA A 65 -4.17 -3.92 -4.35
C ALA A 65 -3.18 -4.86 -5.04
N SER A 66 -3.20 -4.95 -6.38
CA SER A 66 -2.24 -5.74 -7.15
C SER A 66 -0.80 -5.27 -6.93
N LYS A 67 -0.56 -3.96 -6.90
CA LYS A 67 0.78 -3.41 -6.66
C LYS A 67 1.25 -3.66 -5.22
N VAL A 68 0.39 -3.46 -4.22
CA VAL A 68 0.68 -3.77 -2.80
C VAL A 68 1.03 -5.26 -2.66
N GLU A 69 0.19 -6.14 -3.18
CA GLU A 69 0.36 -7.59 -3.10
C GLU A 69 1.69 -8.03 -3.72
N HIS A 70 2.08 -7.42 -4.85
CA HIS A 70 3.38 -7.69 -5.48
C HIS A 70 4.56 -7.35 -4.57
N VAL A 71 4.53 -6.21 -3.87
CA VAL A 71 5.60 -5.84 -2.91
C VAL A 71 5.68 -6.84 -1.76
N TRP A 72 4.55 -7.27 -1.22
CA TRP A 72 4.51 -8.27 -0.14
C TRP A 72 4.98 -9.66 -0.58
N LYS A 73 4.65 -10.06 -1.83
CA LYS A 73 5.15 -11.30 -2.44
C LYS A 73 6.67 -11.28 -2.63
N ARG A 74 7.23 -10.14 -3.04
CA ARG A 74 8.69 -9.95 -3.12
C ARG A 74 9.38 -10.10 -1.77
N ALA A 75 8.69 -9.80 -0.67
CA ALA A 75 9.17 -10.02 0.69
C ALA A 75 8.93 -11.45 1.20
N SER A 76 8.47 -12.38 0.35
CA SER A 76 8.14 -13.76 0.73
C SER A 76 7.13 -13.88 1.88
N LEU A 77 6.25 -12.88 2.05
CA LEU A 77 5.25 -12.85 3.12
C LEU A 77 3.87 -13.30 2.62
N PRO A 78 3.14 -14.15 3.38
CA PRO A 78 1.80 -14.57 3.02
C PRO A 78 0.81 -13.42 3.23
N THR A 79 -0.01 -13.16 2.21
CA THR A 79 -0.95 -12.03 2.16
C THR A 79 -2.41 -12.45 2.23
N LEU A 80 -3.26 -11.57 2.75
CA LEU A 80 -4.72 -11.70 2.66
C LEU A 80 -5.18 -11.84 1.19
N SER A 81 -6.42 -12.33 0.99
CA SER A 81 -7.00 -12.38 -0.36
C SER A 81 -7.11 -10.98 -0.98
N ARG A 82 -7.04 -10.90 -2.31
CA ARG A 82 -7.12 -9.62 -3.04
C ARG A 82 -8.41 -8.87 -2.73
N GLU A 83 -9.54 -9.56 -2.62
CA GLU A 83 -10.84 -8.97 -2.28
C GLU A 83 -10.80 -8.33 -0.88
N ARG A 84 -10.11 -8.97 0.08
CA ARG A 84 -9.95 -8.42 1.42
C ARG A 84 -9.05 -7.18 1.40
N ILE A 85 -7.94 -7.22 0.64
CA ILE A 85 -7.05 -6.07 0.47
C ILE A 85 -7.82 -4.90 -0.15
N ILE A 86 -8.60 -5.11 -1.21
CA ILE A 86 -9.45 -4.09 -1.83
C ILE A 86 -10.42 -3.47 -0.80
N LYS A 87 -11.09 -4.29 0.01
CA LYS A 87 -11.98 -3.80 1.08
C LYS A 87 -11.24 -2.91 2.08
N LEU A 88 -10.00 -3.27 2.46
CA LEU A 88 -9.18 -2.45 3.36
C LEU A 88 -8.79 -1.10 2.72
N ILE A 89 -8.40 -1.10 1.45
CA ILE A 89 -8.05 0.12 0.70
C ILE A 89 -9.26 1.04 0.60
N LEU A 90 -10.43 0.51 0.21
CA LEU A 90 -11.66 1.29 0.10
C LEU A 90 -12.08 1.88 1.45
N ALA A 91 -11.99 1.11 2.54
CA ALA A 91 -12.29 1.58 3.88
C ALA A 91 -11.34 2.72 4.30
N TYR A 92 -10.04 2.61 4.00
CA TYR A 92 -9.08 3.66 4.32
C TYR A 92 -9.27 4.92 3.44
N ASN A 93 -9.56 4.76 2.15
CA ASN A 93 -9.90 5.88 1.26
C ASN A 93 -11.18 6.60 1.73
N LEU A 94 -12.19 5.89 2.25
CA LEU A 94 -13.37 6.51 2.85
C LEU A 94 -13.01 7.34 4.09
N LYS A 95 -12.15 6.82 4.97
CA LYS A 95 -11.62 7.57 6.13
C LYS A 95 -10.90 8.84 5.67
N TYR A 96 -10.01 8.72 4.69
CA TYR A 96 -9.31 9.84 4.08
C TYR A 96 -10.28 10.90 3.53
N GLN A 97 -11.29 10.48 2.74
CA GLN A 97 -12.30 11.38 2.18
C GLN A 97 -13.05 12.15 3.27
N ASN A 98 -13.43 11.49 4.36
CA ASN A 98 -14.13 12.12 5.47
C ASN A 98 -13.27 13.13 6.23
N ILE A 99 -11.94 12.99 6.19
CA ILE A 99 -11.00 13.93 6.79
C ILE A 99 -10.76 15.14 5.89
N ILE A 100 -10.70 14.95 4.56
CA ILE A 100 -10.46 16.06 3.63
C ILE A 100 -11.71 16.89 3.29
N LYS A 101 -12.91 16.31 3.36
CA LYS A 101 -14.19 17.01 3.11
C LYS A 101 -14.32 18.37 3.81
N PRO A 102 -14.02 18.50 5.12
CA PRO A 102 -14.16 19.77 5.85
C PRO A 102 -13.07 20.81 5.56
N ILE A 103 -12.06 20.52 4.72
CA ILE A 103 -10.93 21.44 4.44
C ILE A 103 -11.33 22.63 3.53
N LYS A 104 -12.56 22.66 3.00
CA LYS A 104 -13.02 23.70 2.05
C LYS A 104 -13.14 25.13 2.63
N GLY A 105 -12.80 25.35 3.90
CA GLY A 105 -12.86 26.65 4.57
C GLY A 105 -11.74 26.85 5.58
N LYS A 106 -11.90 27.80 6.51
CA LYS A 106 -10.91 28.06 7.56
C LYS A 106 -10.69 26.81 8.42
N ILE A 107 -9.45 26.33 8.45
CA ILE A 107 -9.07 25.16 9.26
C ILE A 107 -9.11 25.55 10.74
N SER A 108 -10.00 24.91 11.51
CA SER A 108 -10.04 25.08 12.96
C SER A 108 -8.85 24.36 13.62
N LYS A 109 -8.45 24.79 14.82
CA LYS A 109 -7.41 24.10 15.61
C LYS A 109 -7.73 22.61 15.81
N PHE A 110 -9.01 22.28 16.02
CA PHE A 110 -9.48 20.90 16.15
C PHE A 110 -9.26 20.09 14.85
N LEU A 111 -9.63 20.67 13.69
CA LEU A 111 -9.40 20.01 12.40
C LEU A 111 -7.91 19.84 12.11
N GLN A 112 -7.07 20.83 12.46
CA GLN A 112 -5.63 20.74 12.31
C GLN A 112 -5.02 19.61 13.15
N ALA A 113 -5.44 19.48 14.42
CA ALA A 113 -5.01 18.37 15.27
C ALA A 113 -5.45 17.01 14.68
N LYS A 114 -6.66 16.93 14.15
CA LYS A 114 -7.17 15.72 13.48
C LYS A 114 -6.36 15.36 12.23
N LEU A 115 -5.99 16.34 11.42
CA LEU A 115 -5.14 16.15 10.23
C LEU A 115 -3.75 15.65 10.62
N ASN A 116 -3.13 16.28 11.63
CA ASN A 116 -1.82 15.89 12.13
C ASN A 116 -1.82 14.46 12.70
N ASN A 117 -2.86 14.08 13.44
CA ASN A 117 -2.99 12.72 13.97
C ASN A 117 -3.17 11.70 12.85
N PHE A 118 -3.99 12.01 11.85
CA PHE A 118 -4.18 11.12 10.70
C PHE A 118 -2.90 10.95 9.88
N HIS A 119 -2.12 12.02 9.68
CA HIS A 119 -0.81 11.95 9.05
C HIS A 119 0.20 11.16 9.88
N LYS A 120 0.22 11.32 11.20
CA LYS A 120 1.08 10.49 12.06
C LYS A 120 0.70 9.00 11.94
N ASP A 121 -0.59 8.70 11.97
CA ASP A 121 -1.10 7.35 11.84
C ASP A 121 -0.85 6.72 10.45
N SER A 122 -0.72 7.53 9.39
CA SER A 122 -0.48 7.01 8.04
C SER A 122 0.91 6.40 7.86
N ASN A 123 1.87 6.74 8.72
CA ASN A 123 3.21 6.13 8.72
C ASN A 123 3.20 4.66 9.16
N LYS A 124 2.10 4.18 9.75
CA LYS A 124 1.95 2.78 10.15
C LYS A 124 1.94 1.87 8.92
N LEU A 125 2.44 0.65 9.11
CA LEU A 125 2.42 -0.41 8.10
C LEU A 125 0.99 -0.68 7.62
N PHE A 126 0.80 -0.73 6.30
CA PHE A 126 -0.42 -1.29 5.72
C PHE A 126 -0.35 -2.83 5.77
N ASP A 127 -0.57 -3.38 6.96
CA ASP A 127 -0.30 -4.78 7.26
C ASP A 127 -1.35 -5.74 6.66
N ILE A 128 -1.03 -6.31 5.50
CA ILE A 128 -1.85 -7.31 4.81
C ILE A 128 -1.39 -8.75 5.06
N SER A 129 -0.56 -9.01 6.08
CA SER A 129 -0.18 -10.38 6.43
C SER A 129 -1.40 -11.22 6.81
N THR A 130 -1.41 -12.50 6.44
CA THR A 130 -2.44 -13.45 6.91
C THR A 130 -2.27 -13.82 8.38
N CYS A 131 -1.03 -13.98 8.84
CA CYS A 131 -0.72 -14.30 10.22
C CYS A 131 -0.49 -13.03 11.03
N LYS A 132 -1.21 -12.94 12.16
CA LYS A 132 -1.15 -11.83 13.13
C LYS A 132 -0.59 -12.24 14.49
N CYS A 133 0.01 -13.43 14.58
CA CYS A 133 0.61 -13.91 15.83
C CYS A 133 1.70 -12.96 16.31
N LEU A 134 1.85 -12.86 17.62
CA LEU A 134 2.90 -12.06 18.27
C LEU A 134 4.14 -12.89 18.59
N ASP A 135 3.95 -14.21 18.72
CA ASP A 135 4.99 -15.19 19.02
C ASP A 135 5.01 -16.23 17.90
N LEU A 136 6.17 -16.38 17.27
CA LEU A 136 6.39 -17.31 16.16
C LEU A 136 6.36 -18.78 16.62
N GLU A 137 6.88 -19.05 17.81
CA GLU A 137 7.00 -20.40 18.37
C GLU A 137 5.63 -20.91 18.85
N ARG A 138 4.77 -20.00 19.31
CA ARG A 138 3.37 -20.31 19.68
C ARG A 138 2.36 -20.15 18.53
N CYS A 139 2.82 -19.80 17.33
CA CYS A 139 1.93 -19.57 16.19
C CYS A 139 1.38 -20.89 15.64
N SER A 140 0.05 -21.04 15.69
CA SER A 140 -0.71 -22.19 15.19
C SER A 140 -1.38 -21.96 13.83
N CYS A 141 -1.01 -20.90 13.10
CA CYS A 141 -1.54 -20.67 11.76
C CYS A 141 -1.15 -21.81 10.81
N GLU A 142 -2.05 -22.12 9.87
CA GLU A 142 -1.76 -22.99 8.73
C GLU A 142 -0.45 -22.57 8.05
N LYS A 143 0.32 -23.56 7.57
CA LYS A 143 1.68 -23.36 7.04
C LYS A 143 1.72 -22.31 5.93
N GLU A 144 0.73 -22.30 5.05
CA GLU A 144 0.61 -21.38 3.91
C GLU A 144 0.26 -19.94 4.34
N ARG A 145 -0.32 -19.79 5.54
CA ARG A 145 -0.73 -18.50 6.11
C ARG A 145 0.25 -17.99 7.16
N LYS A 146 1.19 -18.83 7.61
CA LYS A 146 2.17 -18.51 8.63
C LYS A 146 3.34 -17.73 8.03
N VAL A 147 3.74 -16.66 8.71
CA VAL A 147 4.94 -15.90 8.32
C VAL A 147 6.17 -16.81 8.43
N PRO A 148 7.01 -16.92 7.38
CA PRO A 148 8.24 -17.71 7.46
C PRO A 148 9.18 -17.21 8.56
N LYS A 149 9.86 -18.14 9.24
CA LYS A 149 10.82 -17.80 10.31
C LYS A 149 11.91 -16.84 9.85
N ALA A 150 12.39 -17.01 8.61
CA ALA A 150 13.40 -16.14 8.00
C ALA A 150 12.92 -14.68 7.84
N GLU A 151 11.62 -14.47 7.57
CA GLU A 151 11.04 -13.15 7.32
C GLU A 151 10.40 -12.52 8.57
N TRP A 152 10.44 -13.22 9.71
CA TRP A 152 9.78 -12.77 10.93
C TRP A 152 10.40 -11.49 11.48
N SER A 153 11.73 -11.43 11.58
CA SER A 153 12.44 -10.24 12.06
C SER A 153 12.17 -9.04 11.17
N PHE A 154 12.16 -9.25 9.85
CA PHE A 154 11.79 -8.23 8.87
C PHE A 154 10.38 -7.70 9.13
N LEU A 155 9.37 -8.57 9.22
CA LEU A 155 7.99 -8.12 9.45
C LEU A 155 7.82 -7.37 10.79
N GLN A 156 8.51 -7.79 11.85
CA GLN A 156 8.47 -7.11 13.15
C GLN A 156 9.12 -5.72 13.10
N ASP A 157 10.25 -5.58 12.40
CA ASP A 157 10.85 -4.28 12.13
C ASP A 157 9.89 -3.39 11.33
N GLN A 158 9.28 -3.90 10.25
CA GLN A 158 8.34 -3.15 9.42
C GLN A 158 7.07 -2.72 10.16
N LYS A 159 6.68 -3.44 11.22
CA LYS A 159 5.57 -3.05 12.10
C LYS A 159 5.95 -1.96 13.11
N SER A 160 7.23 -1.79 13.38
CA SER A 160 7.76 -0.87 14.40
C SER A 160 8.54 0.28 13.75
N HIS A 161 9.85 0.11 13.62
CA HIS A 161 10.79 1.17 13.24
C HIS A 161 10.92 1.33 11.73
N ARG A 162 10.55 0.31 10.95
CA ARG A 162 10.62 0.31 9.47
C ARG A 162 12.02 0.66 8.95
N LYS A 163 13.05 0.01 9.49
CA LYS A 163 14.46 0.25 9.12
C LYS A 163 15.00 -0.78 8.14
N MET A 164 14.54 -2.02 8.23
CA MET A 164 14.95 -3.09 7.33
C MET A 164 14.39 -2.86 5.93
N LYS A 165 15.08 -3.40 4.93
CA LYS A 165 14.73 -3.33 3.51
C LYS A 165 14.72 -4.75 2.94
N ILE A 166 13.83 -5.01 1.99
CA ILE A 166 13.77 -6.25 1.22
C ILE A 166 15.09 -6.37 0.46
N GLY A 167 15.81 -7.46 0.69
CA GLY A 167 17.06 -7.77 -0.02
C GLY A 167 16.84 -8.02 -1.51
N GLY A 168 17.94 -8.12 -2.26
CA GLY A 168 17.88 -8.64 -3.64
C GLY A 168 17.22 -10.03 -3.62
N VAL A 169 16.27 -10.25 -4.53
CA VAL A 169 15.51 -11.50 -4.61
C VAL A 169 16.47 -12.64 -4.95
N ASP A 170 16.61 -13.62 -4.07
CA ASP A 170 17.37 -14.84 -4.35
C ASP A 170 16.63 -15.64 -5.44
N GLU A 171 17.28 -15.78 -6.59
CA GLU A 171 16.73 -16.44 -7.77
C GLU A 171 16.34 -17.90 -7.49
N ILE A 172 17.06 -18.58 -6.59
CA ILE A 172 16.81 -19.96 -6.21
C ILE A 172 15.51 -20.07 -5.41
N LEU A 173 15.30 -19.16 -4.45
CA LEU A 173 14.09 -19.14 -3.63
C LEU A 173 12.84 -18.85 -4.49
N THR A 174 12.99 -17.95 -5.47
CA THR A 174 11.91 -17.59 -6.41
C THR A 174 11.47 -18.77 -7.26
N LYS A 175 12.43 -19.51 -7.82
CA LYS A 175 12.15 -20.74 -8.58
C LYS A 175 11.46 -21.81 -7.73
N GLN A 176 11.78 -21.89 -6.44
CA GLN A 176 11.12 -22.82 -5.51
C GLN A 176 9.68 -22.40 -5.18
N ILE A 177 9.41 -21.10 -5.03
CA ILE A 177 8.05 -20.57 -4.78
C ILE A 177 7.16 -20.81 -6.00
N GLN A 178 7.61 -20.48 -7.21
CA GLN A 178 6.86 -20.72 -8.45
C GLN A 178 6.51 -22.20 -8.62
N LYS A 179 7.49 -23.09 -8.45
CA LYS A 179 7.24 -24.55 -8.51
C LYS A 179 6.23 -25.04 -7.48
N ARG A 180 6.07 -24.37 -6.33
CA ARG A 180 5.03 -24.71 -5.35
C ARG A 180 3.66 -24.17 -5.74
N GLU A 181 3.60 -22.97 -6.33
CA GLU A 181 2.33 -22.41 -6.81
C GLU A 181 1.76 -23.24 -7.98
N GLU A 182 2.61 -23.68 -8.91
CA GLU A 182 2.21 -24.56 -10.03
C GLU A 182 1.60 -25.89 -9.56
N ARG A 183 2.15 -26.49 -8.50
CA ARG A 183 1.63 -27.74 -7.91
C ARG A 183 0.30 -27.59 -7.19
N LYS A 184 -0.13 -26.38 -6.83
CA LYS A 184 -1.46 -26.17 -6.21
C LYS A 184 -2.61 -26.23 -7.22
N TRP A 185 -2.28 -26.18 -8.51
CA TRP A 185 -3.26 -26.16 -9.60
C TRP A 185 -3.10 -27.37 -10.55
N SER A 186 -2.24 -28.33 -10.20
CA SER A 186 -2.11 -29.64 -10.85
C SER A 186 -2.84 -30.70 -10.03
#